data_AF-A0AAJ7UHL1-F1
#
_entry.id   AF-A0AAJ7UHL1-F1
#
_cell.length_a   1.000
_cell.length_b   1.000
_cell.length_c   1.000
_cell.angle_alpha   90.00
_cell.angle_beta   90.00
_cell.angle_gamma   90.00
#
_symmetry.space_group_name_H-M   'P 1'
#
loop_
_entity.id
_entity.type
_entity.pdbx_description
1 polymer ?
#
loop_
_entity_poly.entity_id
_entity_poly.type
_entity_poly.pdbx_seq_one_letter_code
_entity_poly.pdbx_strand_id
1 'polypeptide(L)'
;MEEESQAVGGVDSAQHGSTTPVCRRRPLRRTPQGFSKLLGAKFKSPVPRVKAAAWQGDKESLRREMDSVRDRTAAVDLEIGQLTAQGCSPDELDVHIRKLHDYNELKDAAQSLLGQLAVLRGITTRDLYSNYGLDVED
;
A
#
# COMPACT_ATOMS: atom_id res chain seq x y z
N MET A 1 33.54 7.75 61.11
CA MET A 1 32.18 8.05 60.63
C MET A 1 32.21 7.76 59.13
N GLU A 2 31.97 6.51 58.72
CA GLU A 2 30.63 5.86 58.67
C GLU A 2 29.74 6.60 57.66
N GLU A 3 29.00 6.00 56.74
CA GLU A 3 28.69 4.64 56.27
C GLU A 3 28.08 4.85 54.85
N GLU A 4 28.29 3.95 53.87
CA GLU A 4 27.27 3.00 53.35
C GLU A 4 25.85 3.59 53.15
N SER A 5 25.19 3.58 51.99
CA SER A 5 24.80 2.40 51.19
C SER A 5 24.03 2.80 49.89
N GLN A 6 24.35 2.10 48.79
CA GLN A 6 23.48 1.34 47.84
C GLN A 6 22.21 2.02 47.22
N ALA A 7 22.09 2.15 45.89
CA ALA A 7 21.62 1.18 44.85
C ALA A 7 20.08 1.00 44.86
N VAL A 8 19.26 0.82 43.81
CA VAL A 8 19.34 0.46 42.37
C VAL A 8 17.91 0.54 41.77
N GLY A 9 17.79 0.56 40.43
CA GLY A 9 16.60 0.08 39.68
C GLY A 9 16.13 1.07 38.62
N GLY A 10 16.08 0.80 37.32
CA GLY A 10 16.11 -0.47 36.59
C GLY A 10 15.08 -0.36 35.47
N VAL A 11 15.48 0.12 34.28
CA VAL A 11 14.62 0.16 33.09
C VAL A 11 14.75 -1.16 32.34
N ASP A 12 13.73 -2.00 32.48
CA ASP A 12 13.55 -3.24 31.71
C ASP A 12 13.27 -2.90 30.25
N SER A 13 14.18 -3.31 29.37
CA SER A 13 13.92 -3.44 27.93
C SER A 13 14.25 -4.86 27.52
N ALA A 14 13.17 -5.60 27.25
CA ALA A 14 13.16 -7.01 26.91
C ALA A 14 13.96 -7.31 25.63
N GLN A 15 15.20 -7.79 25.79
CA GLN A 15 15.92 -8.47 24.73
C GLN A 15 15.47 -9.92 24.68
N HIS A 16 14.66 -10.25 23.68
CA HIS A 16 14.34 -11.64 23.35
C HIS A 16 15.59 -12.29 22.76
N GLY A 17 16.35 -12.98 23.62
CA GLY A 17 17.45 -13.85 23.21
C GLY A 17 16.90 -15.04 22.41
N SER A 18 17.07 -15.02 21.10
CA SER A 18 16.83 -16.18 20.25
C SER A 18 17.93 -17.22 20.52
N THR A 19 17.62 -18.24 21.31
CA THR A 19 18.46 -19.42 21.50
C THR A 19 18.53 -20.21 20.19
N THR A 20 19.53 -19.94 19.35
CA THR A 20 19.90 -20.81 18.24
C THR A 20 20.99 -21.77 18.69
N PRO A 21 20.85 -23.09 18.49
CA PRO A 21 21.87 -24.05 18.86
C PRO A 21 23.14 -23.84 18.04
N VAL A 22 24.27 -23.79 18.74
CA VAL A 22 25.63 -23.75 18.19
C VAL A 22 25.88 -25.01 17.36
N CYS A 23 25.85 -24.87 16.03
CA CYS A 23 26.28 -25.93 15.12
C CYS A 23 27.82 -25.96 15.11
N ARG A 24 28.42 -27.00 15.72
CA ARG A 24 29.85 -27.29 15.60
C ARG A 24 30.20 -27.49 14.12
N ARG A 25 30.84 -26.49 13.51
CA ARG A 25 31.35 -26.56 12.14
C ARG A 25 32.46 -27.60 12.06
N ARG A 26 32.20 -28.72 11.37
CA ARG A 26 33.26 -29.59 10.84
C ARG A 26 34.06 -28.80 9.81
N PRO A 27 35.39 -28.94 9.71
CA PRO A 27 36.14 -28.25 8.67
C PRO A 27 35.67 -28.79 7.31
N LEU A 28 35.09 -27.90 6.50
CA LEU A 28 34.81 -28.18 5.09
C LEU A 28 36.18 -28.45 4.43
N ARG A 29 36.40 -29.70 4.02
CA ARG A 29 37.54 -30.05 3.18
C ARG A 29 37.50 -29.16 1.96
N ARG A 30 38.58 -28.40 1.73
CA ARG A 30 38.83 -27.71 0.45
C ARG A 30 38.61 -28.72 -0.67
N THR A 31 37.71 -28.39 -1.60
CA THR A 31 37.66 -29.06 -2.89
C THR A 31 39.03 -28.92 -3.55
N PRO A 32 39.62 -30.00 -4.07
CA PRO A 32 40.85 -29.87 -4.84
C PRO A 32 40.53 -29.03 -6.07
N GLN A 33 41.35 -28.00 -6.33
CA GLN A 33 41.38 -27.30 -7.61
C GLN A 33 41.85 -28.32 -8.67
N GLY A 34 40.90 -29.08 -9.19
CA GLY A 34 41.11 -30.11 -10.20
C GLY A 34 40.42 -29.71 -11.48
N PHE A 35 41.22 -29.24 -12.43
CA PHE A 35 40.96 -29.24 -13.88
C PHE A 35 39.74 -28.45 -14.38
N SER A 36 40.01 -27.17 -14.65
CA SER A 36 39.30 -26.29 -15.57
C SER A 36 39.30 -26.81 -17.01
N LYS A 37 38.60 -27.91 -17.30
CA LYS A 37 38.32 -28.38 -18.68
C LYS A 37 36.85 -28.27 -19.09
N LEU A 38 35.98 -27.73 -18.22
CA LEU A 38 34.54 -27.56 -18.49
C LEU A 38 34.15 -26.14 -18.94
N LEU A 39 35.11 -25.24 -19.19
CA LEU A 39 34.84 -23.86 -19.64
C LEU A 39 34.33 -23.76 -21.08
N GLY A 40 34.14 -24.90 -21.78
CA GLY A 40 33.46 -25.00 -23.07
C GLY A 40 32.09 -25.71 -23.01
N ALA A 41 31.60 -26.06 -21.82
CA ALA A 41 30.28 -26.64 -21.69
C ALA A 41 29.22 -25.56 -21.89
N LYS A 42 28.53 -25.59 -23.03
CA LYS A 42 27.36 -24.73 -23.30
C LYS A 42 26.39 -24.89 -22.12
N PHE A 43 26.20 -23.81 -21.35
CA PHE A 43 25.26 -23.72 -20.25
C PHE A 43 23.88 -24.17 -20.75
N LYS A 44 23.38 -25.28 -20.20
CA LYS A 44 22.05 -25.80 -20.52
C LYS A 44 21.09 -25.21 -19.50
N SER A 45 20.22 -24.32 -19.94
CA SER A 45 19.17 -23.76 -19.09
C SER A 45 18.30 -24.91 -18.54
N PRO A 46 17.92 -24.90 -17.25
CA PRO A 46 16.93 -25.83 -16.69
C PRO A 46 15.55 -25.66 -17.30
N VAL A 47 15.29 -24.52 -17.95
CA VAL A 47 14.04 -24.26 -18.64
C VAL A 47 14.09 -24.98 -20.00
N PRO A 48 13.13 -25.87 -20.30
CA PRO A 48 13.09 -26.55 -21.59
C PRO A 48 13.11 -25.50 -22.70
N ARG A 49 14.07 -25.61 -23.62
CA ARG A 49 14.11 -24.77 -24.81
C ARG A 49 12.93 -25.18 -25.69
N VAL A 50 11.82 -24.47 -25.54
CA VAL A 50 10.69 -24.57 -26.45
C VAL A 50 11.26 -24.21 -27.82
N LYS A 51 11.36 -25.17 -28.75
CA LYS A 51 11.52 -24.85 -30.17
C LYS A 51 10.39 -23.87 -30.43
N ALA A 52 10.70 -22.67 -30.93
CA ALA A 52 9.68 -21.67 -31.25
C ALA A 52 8.55 -22.40 -31.95
N ALA A 53 7.47 -22.67 -31.21
CA ALA A 53 6.32 -23.31 -31.78
C ALA A 53 5.91 -22.30 -32.84
N ALA A 54 6.04 -22.69 -34.11
CA ALA A 54 5.60 -21.84 -35.19
C ALA A 54 4.20 -21.39 -34.76
N TRP A 55 4.01 -20.07 -34.64
CA TRP A 55 2.71 -19.51 -34.38
C TRP A 55 1.84 -19.98 -35.56
N GLN A 56 1.16 -21.12 -35.39
CA GLN A 56 0.26 -21.71 -36.38
C GLN A 56 -1.11 -21.02 -36.27
N GLY A 57 -1.10 -19.72 -36.01
CA GLY A 57 -2.28 -18.88 -36.14
C GLY A 57 -2.39 -18.47 -37.60
N ASP A 58 -3.48 -18.84 -38.26
CA ASP A 58 -3.78 -18.35 -39.60
C ASP A 58 -3.73 -16.82 -39.60
N LYS A 59 -3.00 -16.23 -40.56
CA LYS A 59 -2.85 -14.76 -40.67
C LYS A 59 -4.21 -14.05 -40.73
N GLU A 60 -5.21 -14.72 -41.32
CA GLU A 60 -6.58 -14.22 -41.36
C GLU A 60 -7.28 -14.28 -40.00
N SER A 61 -7.05 -15.34 -39.22
CA SER A 61 -7.55 -15.42 -37.84
C SER A 61 -6.99 -14.28 -37.00
N LEU A 62 -5.68 -14.03 -37.13
CA LEU A 62 -5.01 -12.92 -36.44
C LEU A 62 -5.52 -11.53 -36.88
N ARG A 63 -5.84 -11.38 -38.17
CA ARG A 63 -6.48 -10.16 -38.70
C ARG A 63 -7.88 -9.96 -38.15
N ARG A 64 -8.71 -11.02 -38.15
CA ARG A 64 -10.05 -10.98 -37.55
C ARG A 64 -10.00 -10.64 -36.07
N GLU A 65 -9.03 -11.18 -35.35
CA GLU A 65 -8.81 -10.85 -33.93
C GLU A 65 -8.42 -9.38 -33.75
N MET A 66 -7.51 -8.87 -34.58
CA MET A 66 -7.10 -7.46 -34.56
C MET A 66 -8.27 -6.52 -34.87
N ASP A 67 -9.07 -6.83 -35.87
CA ASP A 67 -10.26 -6.05 -36.24
C ASP A 67 -11.30 -6.12 -35.11
N SER A 68 -11.52 -7.30 -34.53
CA SER A 68 -12.42 -7.47 -33.40
C SER A 68 -11.97 -6.71 -32.15
N VAL A 69 -10.66 -6.65 -31.88
CA VAL A 69 -10.12 -5.83 -30.78
C VAL A 69 -10.33 -4.34 -31.08
N ARG A 70 -10.08 -3.89 -32.30
CA ARG A 70 -10.32 -2.50 -32.71
C ARG A 70 -11.78 -2.08 -32.59
N ASP A 71 -12.70 -2.94 -33.03
CA ASP A 71 -14.14 -2.69 -32.93
C ASP A 71 -14.57 -2.56 -31.47
N ARG A 72 -14.05 -3.43 -30.58
CA ARG A 72 -14.29 -3.33 -29.13
C ARG A 72 -13.71 -2.04 -28.55
N THR A 73 -12.50 -1.65 -28.94
CA THR A 73 -11.91 -0.38 -28.51
C THR A 73 -12.78 0.81 -28.94
N ALA A 74 -13.22 0.84 -30.20
CA ALA A 74 -14.09 1.90 -30.70
C ALA A 74 -15.45 1.96 -30.00
N ALA A 75 -16.04 0.81 -29.66
CA ALA A 75 -17.29 0.75 -28.91
C ALA A 75 -17.12 1.28 -27.47
N VAL A 76 -16.02 0.92 -26.80
CA VAL A 76 -15.70 1.42 -25.45
C VAL A 76 -15.38 2.91 -25.49
N ASP A 77 -14.67 3.41 -26.50
CA ASP A 77 -14.39 4.84 -26.66
C ASP A 77 -15.68 5.66 -26.85
N LEU A 78 -16.67 5.10 -27.56
CA LEU A 78 -18.00 5.70 -27.69
C LEU A 78 -18.72 5.76 -26.34
N GLU A 79 -18.68 4.68 -25.56
CA GLU A 79 -19.27 4.62 -24.22
C GLU A 79 -18.60 5.62 -23.27
N ILE A 80 -17.26 5.72 -23.30
CA ILE A 80 -16.50 6.73 -22.54
C ILE A 80 -16.96 8.14 -22.93
N GLY A 81 -17.14 8.41 -24.22
CA GLY A 81 -17.64 9.70 -24.72
C GLY A 81 -19.05 10.04 -24.23
N GLN A 82 -19.93 9.05 -24.16
CA GLN A 82 -21.29 9.23 -23.64
C GLN A 82 -21.28 9.50 -22.12
N LEU A 83 -20.48 8.76 -21.35
CA LEU A 83 -20.34 8.95 -19.91
C LEU A 83 -19.72 10.31 -19.56
N THR A 84 -18.70 10.74 -20.29
CA THR A 84 -18.10 12.08 -20.11
C THR A 84 -19.07 13.19 -20.49
N ALA A 85 -19.89 13.03 -21.54
CA ALA A 85 -20.93 14.00 -21.91
C ALA A 85 -22.05 14.11 -20.85
N GLN A 86 -22.28 13.05 -20.08
CA GLN A 86 -23.20 13.04 -18.93
C GLN A 86 -22.60 13.70 -17.67
N GLY A 87 -21.36 14.19 -17.73
CA GLY A 87 -20.68 14.82 -16.59
C GLY A 87 -20.08 13.82 -15.60
N CYS A 88 -19.99 12.53 -15.96
CA CYS A 88 -19.28 11.55 -15.14
C CYS A 88 -17.77 11.63 -15.42
N SER A 89 -17.15 12.76 -15.03
CA SER A 89 -15.69 12.85 -15.02
C SER A 89 -15.15 12.32 -13.69
N PRO A 90 -14.17 11.41 -13.68
CA PRO A 90 -13.56 10.91 -12.45
C PRO A 90 -12.91 12.03 -11.63
N ASP A 91 -12.44 13.09 -12.29
CA ASP A 91 -11.82 14.24 -11.63
C ASP A 91 -12.80 15.04 -10.76
N GLU A 92 -14.08 15.10 -11.15
CA GLU A 92 -15.11 15.80 -10.36
C GLU A 92 -15.41 15.06 -9.05
N LEU A 93 -15.37 13.72 -9.09
CA LEU A 93 -15.56 12.88 -7.92
C LEU A 93 -14.42 13.07 -6.91
N ASP A 94 -13.18 13.08 -7.38
CA ASP A 94 -12.01 13.35 -6.53
C ASP A 94 -12.08 14.74 -5.88
N VAL A 95 -12.54 15.75 -6.62
CA VAL A 95 -12.77 17.08 -6.07
C VAL A 95 -13.85 17.06 -4.99
N HIS A 96 -14.94 16.32 -5.18
CA HIS A 96 -16.01 16.24 -4.20
C HIS A 96 -15.59 15.46 -2.93
N ILE A 97 -14.81 14.38 -3.10
CA ILE A 97 -14.21 13.63 -1.98
C ILE A 97 -13.31 14.54 -1.15
N ARG A 98 -12.43 15.31 -1.80
CA ARG A 98 -11.55 16.26 -1.10
C ARG A 98 -12.35 17.31 -0.32
N LYS A 99 -13.35 17.93 -0.96
CA LYS A 99 -14.22 18.91 -0.27
C LYS A 99 -14.94 18.34 0.94
N LEU A 100 -15.37 17.08 0.87
CA LEU A 100 -16.02 16.42 2.00
C LEU A 100 -15.04 16.16 3.15
N HIS A 101 -13.80 15.76 2.83
CA HIS A 101 -12.74 15.64 3.83
C HIS A 101 -12.39 16.99 4.45
N ASP A 102 -12.18 18.02 3.63
CA ASP A 102 -11.87 19.37 4.10
C ASP A 102 -12.97 19.92 5.01
N TYR A 103 -14.24 19.69 4.65
CA TYR A 103 -15.40 20.07 5.48
C TYR A 103 -15.41 19.32 6.81
N ASN A 104 -15.27 17.99 6.78
CA ASN A 104 -15.31 17.16 7.98
C ASN A 104 -14.14 17.47 8.92
N GLU A 105 -12.92 17.66 8.39
CA GLU A 105 -11.76 18.04 9.21
C GLU A 105 -12.00 19.37 9.93
N LEU A 106 -12.54 20.37 9.21
CA LEU A 106 -12.87 21.65 9.80
C LEU A 106 -13.99 21.53 10.84
N LYS A 107 -15.02 20.75 10.55
CA LYS A 107 -16.15 20.49 11.45
C LYS A 107 -15.69 19.81 12.74
N ASP A 108 -14.86 18.78 12.63
CA ASP A 108 -14.30 18.04 13.77
C ASP A 108 -13.40 18.93 14.64
N ALA A 109 -12.59 19.78 14.01
CA ALA A 109 -11.77 20.77 14.72
C ALA A 109 -12.65 21.80 15.46
N ALA A 110 -13.67 22.33 14.79
CA ALA A 110 -14.60 23.28 15.39
C ALA A 110 -15.36 22.65 16.57
N GLN A 111 -15.85 21.42 16.42
CA GLN A 111 -16.58 20.71 17.46
C GLN A 111 -15.69 20.33 18.64
N SER A 112 -14.41 20.02 18.39
CA SER A 112 -13.41 19.82 19.45
C SER A 112 -13.18 21.09 20.27
N LEU A 113 -13.03 22.25 19.61
CA LEU A 113 -12.93 23.54 20.27
C LEU A 113 -14.19 23.89 21.05
N LEU A 114 -15.36 23.58 20.48
CA LEU A 114 -16.66 23.82 21.08
C LEU A 114 -16.84 22.98 22.36
N GLY A 115 -16.40 21.72 22.33
CA GLY A 115 -16.37 20.83 23.50
C GLY A 115 -15.47 21.37 24.61
N GLN A 116 -14.26 21.85 24.26
CA GLN A 116 -13.37 22.48 25.23
C GLN A 116 -13.97 23.77 25.81
N LEU A 117 -14.62 24.59 24.97
CA LEU A 117 -15.26 25.82 25.40
C LEU A 117 -16.44 25.56 26.35
N ALA A 118 -17.23 24.53 26.08
CA ALA A 118 -18.33 24.09 26.95
C ALA A 118 -17.81 23.67 28.33
N VAL A 119 -16.71 22.90 28.38
CA VAL A 119 -16.05 22.50 29.63
C VAL A 119 -15.56 23.72 30.41
N LEU A 120 -14.89 24.67 29.75
CA LEU A 120 -14.36 25.88 30.40
C LEU A 120 -15.47 26.78 30.96
N ARG A 121 -16.60 26.88 30.26
CA ARG A 121 -17.75 27.69 30.69
C ARG A 121 -18.68 26.94 31.65
N GLY A 122 -18.53 25.63 31.80
CA GLY A 122 -19.41 24.80 32.62
C GLY A 122 -20.85 24.73 32.09
N ILE A 123 -21.06 25.01 30.80
CA ILE A 123 -22.38 24.94 30.16
C ILE A 123 -22.47 23.70 29.27
N THR A 124 -23.68 23.24 29.00
CA THR A 124 -23.86 22.10 28.10
C THR A 124 -23.49 22.51 26.68
N THR A 125 -22.99 21.55 25.89
CA THR A 125 -22.69 21.77 24.47
C THR A 125 -23.93 22.28 23.73
N ARG A 126 -25.12 21.71 23.99
CA ARG A 126 -26.40 22.13 23.37
C ARG A 126 -26.75 23.60 23.60
N ASP A 127 -26.55 24.11 24.82
CA ASP A 127 -26.80 25.52 25.13
C ASP A 127 -25.80 26.42 24.39
N LEU A 128 -24.57 25.92 24.23
CA LEU A 128 -23.52 26.62 23.51
C LEU A 128 -23.81 26.68 21.99
N TYR A 129 -24.30 25.59 21.37
CA TYR A 129 -24.82 25.60 20.00
C TYR A 129 -25.93 26.66 19.83
N SER A 130 -26.89 26.69 20.75
CA SER A 130 -28.01 27.66 20.72
C SER A 130 -27.54 29.12 20.84
N ASN A 131 -26.52 29.39 21.66
CA ASN A 131 -25.96 30.74 21.84
C ASN A 131 -25.19 31.26 20.63
N TYR A 132 -24.58 30.38 19.85
CA TYR A 132 -23.85 30.74 18.62
C TYR A 132 -24.71 30.61 17.36
N GLY A 133 -26.00 30.25 17.49
CA GLY A 133 -26.90 30.08 16.36
C GLY A 133 -26.54 28.89 15.46
N LEU A 134 -25.92 27.86 16.03
CA LEU A 134 -25.51 26.64 15.34
C LEU A 134 -26.60 25.57 15.48
N ASP A 135 -26.90 24.85 14.39
CA ASP A 135 -27.74 23.66 14.44
C ASP A 135 -26.91 22.43 14.85
N VAL A 136 -27.53 21.51 15.57
CA VAL A 136 -26.91 20.25 16.02
C VAL A 136 -27.04 19.16 14.94
N GLU A 137 -27.95 19.35 13.97
CA GLU A 137 -28.29 18.38 12.92
C GLU A 137 -27.56 18.62 11.58
N ASP A 138 -26.73 19.67 11.47
CA ASP A 138 -25.85 19.95 10.31
C ASP A 138 -24.60 19.04 10.29
#